data_AF-A0A6A6FYM0-F1
#
_entry.id   AF-A0A6A6FYM0-F1
#
_cell.length_a   1.000
_cell.length_b   1.000
_cell.length_c   1.000
_cell.angle_alpha   90.00
_cell.angle_beta   90.00
_cell.angle_gamma   90.00
#
_symmetry.space_group_name_H-M   'P 1'
#
loop_
_entity.id
_entity.type
_entity.pdbx_description
1 polymer ?
#
loop_
_entity_poly.entity_id
_entity_poly.type
_entity_poly.pdbx_seq_one_letter_code
_entity_poly.pdbx_strand_id
1 'polypeptide(L)'
;MTSHFLVQPTRYAIVGIAGCTPSLSNTWPSACLIILPPALLALVNVYYALLILVRLRLHRRTFAPLLSASSTTKARFVRLYLLALGFVLLVFPVTLYLLFQNWPRDPSPFDWGKVHDYQAWKQIAMVPCFGYVGVDKWMQVVAGGLVFGLFGVGSEARGMYKGWLRAVGLGGVVTWMERMGQRVKRCGRKGSRGSVGESKGRGRLLSSFSFGSGLGRKGSHGSGNKSELETGTGTA
;
A
#
# COMPACT_ATOMS: atom_id res chain seq x y z
N MET A 1 0.73 12.76 27.08
CA MET A 1 0.78 14.11 27.69
C MET A 1 1.43 14.05 29.07
N THR A 2 0.98 13.15 29.96
CA THR A 2 1.60 12.93 31.28
C THR A 2 3.03 12.37 31.22
N SER A 3 3.31 11.44 30.30
CA SER A 3 4.65 10.84 30.17
C SER A 3 5.77 11.85 29.92
N HIS A 4 5.51 12.92 29.18
CA HIS A 4 6.51 13.95 28.89
C HIS A 4 6.91 14.75 30.14
N PHE A 5 5.98 15.02 31.06
CA PHE A 5 6.28 15.75 32.28
C PHE A 5 7.32 15.02 33.15
N LEU A 6 7.28 13.69 33.19
CA LEU A 6 8.17 12.87 34.03
C LEU A 6 9.62 12.83 33.55
N VAL A 7 9.86 13.00 32.24
CA VAL A 7 11.13 12.58 31.61
C VAL A 7 11.89 13.72 30.92
N GLN A 8 11.27 14.89 30.84
CA GLN A 8 11.72 16.02 30.05
C GLN A 8 12.50 17.03 30.92
N PRO A 9 13.82 17.18 30.72
CA PRO A 9 14.63 18.08 31.54
C PRO A 9 14.53 19.56 31.16
N THR A 10 14.21 19.85 29.89
CA THR A 10 14.11 21.22 29.36
C THR A 10 12.86 21.36 28.49
N ARG A 11 12.33 22.58 28.32
CA ARG A 11 11.05 22.79 27.62
C ARG A 11 11.03 22.28 26.18
N TYR A 12 12.07 22.56 25.42
CA TYR A 12 12.27 22.07 24.07
C TYR A 12 13.68 22.44 23.60
N ALA A 13 14.20 21.66 22.66
CA ALA A 13 15.41 21.99 21.92
C ALA A 13 15.04 22.37 20.49
N ILE A 14 15.74 23.37 19.94
CA ILE A 14 15.62 23.74 18.54
C ILE A 14 16.77 23.06 17.80
N VAL A 15 16.43 22.05 17.01
CA VAL A 15 17.40 21.33 16.19
C VAL A 15 17.28 21.86 14.76
N GLY A 16 18.40 22.22 14.14
CA GLY A 16 18.41 22.68 12.75
C GLY A 16 17.73 21.67 11.81
N ILE A 17 16.93 22.14 10.85
CA ILE A 17 16.09 21.34 9.93
C ILE A 17 14.94 20.57 10.63
N ALA A 18 15.16 20.03 11.83
CA ALA A 18 14.14 19.29 12.55
C ALA A 18 13.11 20.19 13.25
N GLY A 19 13.48 21.43 13.56
CA GLY A 19 12.62 22.41 14.25
C GLY A 19 12.59 22.17 15.76
N CYS A 20 11.42 22.37 16.36
CA CYS A 20 11.21 22.17 17.79
C CYS A 20 11.07 20.68 18.11
N THR A 21 11.94 20.17 18.97
CA THR A 21 11.94 18.77 19.42
C THR A 21 11.97 18.68 20.95
N PRO A 22 11.26 17.72 21.56
CA PRO A 22 11.32 17.52 23.00
C PRO A 22 12.73 17.09 23.41
N SER A 23 13.25 17.67 24.48
CA SER A 23 14.47 17.19 25.10
C SER A 23 14.14 16.00 25.99
N LEU A 24 14.91 14.91 25.86
CA LEU A 24 14.71 13.68 26.61
C LEU A 24 15.93 13.40 27.46
N SER A 25 15.73 13.12 28.74
CA SER A 25 16.83 12.67 29.61
C SER A 25 17.26 11.25 29.23
N ASN A 26 18.56 10.98 29.26
CA ASN A 26 19.12 9.64 29.00
C ASN A 26 18.99 8.76 30.26
N THR A 27 17.74 8.43 30.60
CA THR A 27 17.37 7.62 31.75
C THR A 27 16.47 6.47 31.31
N TRP A 28 16.45 5.38 32.08
CA TRP A 28 15.61 4.22 31.78
C TRP A 28 14.10 4.55 31.67
N PRO A 29 13.51 5.47 32.46
CA PRO A 29 12.08 5.80 32.34
C PRO A 29 11.75 6.47 31.01
N SER A 30 12.63 7.34 30.48
CA SER A 30 12.46 7.98 29.18
C SER A 30 12.33 6.96 28.06
N ALA A 31 13.17 5.92 28.09
CA ALA A 31 13.12 4.85 27.09
C ALA A 31 11.80 4.08 27.15
N CYS A 32 11.36 3.68 28.35
CA CYS A 32 10.12 2.92 28.53
C CYS A 32 8.86 3.74 28.20
N LEU A 33 8.84 5.05 28.50
CA LEU A 33 7.65 5.88 28.35
C LEU A 33 7.51 6.54 26.98
N ILE A 34 8.62 6.75 26.26
CA ILE A 34 8.62 7.50 25.00
C ILE A 34 9.11 6.66 23.82
N ILE A 35 10.18 5.90 24.00
CA ILE A 35 10.82 5.17 22.89
C ILE A 35 10.14 3.80 22.67
N LEU A 36 9.74 3.12 23.75
CA LEU A 36 9.14 1.78 23.68
C LEU A 36 7.71 1.76 23.10
N PRO A 37 6.77 2.67 23.46
CA PRO A 37 5.40 2.61 22.96
C PRO A 37 5.24 2.60 21.43
N PRO A 38 5.93 3.45 20.63
CA PRO A 38 5.80 3.40 19.18
C PRO A 38 6.30 2.08 18.59
N ALA A 39 7.32 1.45 19.18
CA ALA A 39 7.79 0.14 18.75
C ALA A 39 6.78 -0.98 19.03
N LEU A 40 6.13 -0.94 20.21
CA LEU A 40 5.05 -1.89 20.54
C LEU A 40 3.87 -1.75 19.59
N LEU A 41 3.45 -0.52 19.28
CA LEU A 41 2.39 -0.27 18.30
C LEU A 41 2.79 -0.73 16.89
N ALA A 42 4.05 -0.55 16.49
CA ALA A 42 4.54 -1.05 15.22
C ALA A 42 4.51 -2.58 15.14
N LEU A 43 4.85 -3.29 16.22
CA LEU A 43 4.75 -4.75 16.30
C LEU A 43 3.30 -5.23 16.16
N VAL A 44 2.36 -4.61 16.87
CA VAL A 44 0.93 -4.91 16.76
C VAL A 44 0.43 -4.67 15.33
N ASN A 45 0.83 -3.56 14.71
CA ASN A 45 0.48 -3.25 13.33
C ASN A 45 1.02 -4.29 12.33
N VAL A 46 2.27 -4.73 12.50
CA VAL A 46 2.85 -5.78 11.63
C VAL A 46 2.14 -7.11 11.82
N TYR A 47 1.78 -7.47 13.05
CA TYR A 47 1.01 -8.67 13.31
C TYR A 47 -0.32 -8.67 12.53
N TYR A 48 -1.11 -7.60 12.63
CA TYR A 48 -2.35 -7.47 11.87
C TYR A 48 -2.13 -7.38 10.35
N ALA A 49 -1.10 -6.66 9.91
CA ALA A 49 -0.76 -6.57 8.49
C ALA A 49 -0.42 -7.95 7.91
N LEU A 50 0.36 -8.76 8.63
CA LEU A 50 0.69 -10.14 8.23
C LEU A 50 -0.57 -11.02 8.17
N LEU A 51 -1.47 -10.93 9.14
CA LEU A 51 -2.75 -11.65 9.10
C LEU A 51 -3.57 -11.32 7.84
N ILE A 52 -3.64 -10.03 7.48
CA ILE A 52 -4.34 -9.59 6.27
C ILE A 52 -3.64 -10.13 5.02
N LEU A 53 -2.31 -10.03 4.97
CA LEU A 53 -1.48 -10.55 3.88
C LEU A 53 -1.69 -12.07 3.69
N VAL A 54 -1.61 -12.86 4.76
CA VAL A 54 -1.80 -14.32 4.72
C VAL A 54 -3.21 -14.68 4.28
N ARG A 55 -4.25 -14.07 4.90
CA ARG A 55 -5.64 -14.34 4.51
C ARG A 55 -5.89 -14.00 3.04
N LEU A 56 -5.36 -12.87 2.56
CA LEU A 56 -5.54 -12.48 1.17
C LEU A 56 -4.79 -13.40 0.20
N ARG A 57 -3.60 -13.88 0.57
CA ARG A 57 -2.82 -14.83 -0.25
C ARG A 57 -3.54 -16.17 -0.35
N LEU A 58 -4.10 -16.66 0.76
CA LEU A 58 -4.84 -17.92 0.81
C LEU A 58 -6.15 -17.85 0.02
N HIS A 59 -6.93 -16.77 0.19
CA HIS A 59 -8.23 -16.61 -0.45
C HIS A 59 -8.19 -16.01 -1.87
N ARG A 60 -7.00 -15.67 -2.40
CA ARG A 60 -6.85 -15.03 -3.72
C ARG A 60 -7.44 -15.84 -4.87
N ARG A 61 -7.46 -17.17 -4.75
CA ARG A 61 -8.01 -18.09 -5.76
C ARG A 61 -9.54 -18.10 -5.76
N THR A 62 -10.17 -18.02 -4.59
CA THR A 62 -11.63 -18.00 -4.43
C THR A 62 -12.25 -16.64 -4.76
N PHE A 63 -11.50 -15.54 -4.56
CA PHE A 63 -11.98 -14.19 -4.88
C PHE A 63 -11.76 -13.76 -6.33
N ALA A 64 -10.89 -14.43 -7.11
CA ALA A 64 -10.62 -14.05 -8.51
C ALA A 64 -11.87 -14.01 -9.42
N PRO A 65 -12.85 -14.94 -9.30
CA PRO A 65 -14.11 -14.87 -10.06
C PRO A 65 -15.01 -13.71 -9.59
N LEU A 66 -15.19 -13.55 -8.27
CA LEU A 66 -16.04 -12.52 -7.67
C LEU A 66 -15.55 -11.09 -7.96
N LEU A 67 -14.24 -10.92 -7.93
CA LEU A 67 -13.58 -9.67 -8.28
C LEU A 67 -13.66 -9.39 -9.80
N SER A 68 -13.87 -10.40 -10.65
CA SER A 68 -14.04 -10.22 -12.10
C SER A 68 -15.43 -9.71 -12.47
N ALA A 69 -16.43 -9.94 -11.63
CA ALA A 69 -17.75 -9.34 -11.76
C ALA A 69 -17.80 -7.86 -11.32
N SER A 70 -16.92 -7.42 -10.40
CA SER A 70 -16.87 -6.04 -9.92
C SER A 70 -15.45 -5.45 -10.02
N SER A 71 -15.17 -4.76 -11.12
CA SER A 71 -13.85 -4.16 -11.41
C SER A 71 -13.44 -3.04 -10.43
N THR A 72 -14.41 -2.38 -9.80
CA THR A 72 -14.18 -1.27 -8.85
C THR A 72 -13.59 -1.74 -7.52
N THR A 73 -14.00 -2.90 -7.01
CA THR A 73 -13.50 -3.41 -5.71
C THR A 73 -12.06 -3.94 -5.84
N LYS A 74 -11.67 -4.53 -6.97
CA LYS A 74 -10.29 -4.99 -7.25
C LYS A 74 -9.24 -3.92 -6.97
N ALA A 75 -9.39 -2.74 -7.57
CA ALA A 75 -8.39 -1.69 -7.48
C ALA A 75 -8.27 -1.12 -6.06
N ARG A 76 -9.39 -0.99 -5.34
CA ARG A 76 -9.39 -0.55 -3.93
C ARG A 76 -8.69 -1.59 -3.04
N PHE A 77 -9.04 -2.87 -3.18
CA PHE A 77 -8.40 -3.95 -2.42
C PHE A 77 -6.89 -4.03 -2.65
N VAL A 78 -6.43 -3.89 -3.90
CA VAL A 78 -4.99 -3.91 -4.22
C VAL A 78 -4.24 -2.74 -3.57
N ARG A 79 -4.84 -1.54 -3.50
CA ARG A 79 -4.20 -0.39 -2.83
C ARG A 79 -4.05 -0.60 -1.33
N LEU A 80 -5.06 -1.13 -0.66
CA LEU A 80 -4.98 -1.48 0.77
C LEU A 80 -3.94 -2.57 1.00
N TYR A 81 -3.84 -3.54 0.09
CA TYR A 81 -2.80 -4.57 0.14
C TYR A 81 -1.39 -4.00 -0.01
N LEU A 82 -1.18 -3.11 -1.00
CA LEU A 82 0.11 -2.45 -1.19
C LEU A 82 0.48 -1.56 0.01
N LEU A 83 -0.51 -0.93 0.66
CA LEU A 83 -0.29 -0.18 1.90
C LEU A 83 0.19 -1.08 3.02
N ALA A 84 -0.49 -2.21 3.26
CA ALA A 84 -0.11 -3.18 4.28
C ALA A 84 1.30 -3.75 4.02
N LEU A 85 1.61 -4.05 2.76
CA LEU A 85 2.94 -4.50 2.36
C LEU A 85 4.01 -3.42 2.59
N GLY A 86 3.71 -2.16 2.22
CA GLY A 86 4.60 -1.02 2.45
C GLY A 86 4.87 -0.78 3.94
N PHE A 87 3.87 -0.96 4.80
CA PHE A 87 4.05 -0.88 6.25
C PHE A 87 5.03 -1.95 6.77
N VAL A 88 4.88 -3.20 6.34
CA VAL A 88 5.75 -4.31 6.77
C VAL A 88 7.18 -4.16 6.23
N LEU A 89 7.34 -3.74 4.97
CA LEU A 89 8.65 -3.69 4.32
C LEU A 89 9.43 -2.38 4.56
N LEU A 90 8.74 -1.26 4.78
CA LEU A 90 9.37 0.06 4.92
C LEU A 90 9.24 0.59 6.34
N VAL A 91 8.01 0.65 6.88
CA VAL A 91 7.76 1.33 8.15
C VAL A 91 8.34 0.55 9.33
N PHE A 92 8.12 -0.77 9.35
CA PHE A 92 8.58 -1.63 10.43
C PHE A 92 10.10 -1.68 10.62
N PRO A 93 10.93 -1.99 9.60
CA PRO A 93 12.37 -2.09 9.80
C PRO A 93 12.99 -0.75 10.21
N VAL A 94 12.48 0.36 9.68
CA VAL A 94 12.95 1.68 10.08
C VAL A 94 12.52 2.02 11.51
N THR A 95 11.30 1.69 11.91
CA THR A 95 10.86 1.89 13.31
C THR A 95 11.74 1.09 14.27
N LEU A 96 12.08 -0.15 13.92
CA LEU A 96 12.99 -0.99 14.70
C LEU A 96 14.41 -0.43 14.73
N TYR A 97 14.91 0.07 13.60
CA TYR A 97 16.20 0.76 13.52
C TYR A 97 16.25 2.00 14.43
N LEU A 98 15.21 2.84 14.39
CA LEU A 98 15.10 4.01 15.25
C LEU A 98 15.02 3.62 16.73
N LEU A 99 14.33 2.53 17.07
CA LEU A 99 14.32 2.00 18.45
C LEU A 99 15.74 1.68 18.91
N PHE A 100 16.50 0.91 18.13
CA PHE A 100 17.87 0.54 18.49
C PHE A 100 18.82 1.75 18.57
N GLN A 101 18.64 2.73 17.69
CA GLN A 101 19.50 3.90 17.67
C GLN A 101 19.21 4.87 18.82
N ASN A 102 17.95 4.97 19.24
CA ASN A 102 17.55 5.82 20.38
C ASN A 102 17.62 5.08 21.72
N TRP A 103 17.90 3.78 21.73
CA TRP A 103 18.01 3.02 22.98
C TRP A 103 19.19 3.53 23.82
N PRO A 104 18.98 3.80 25.13
CA PRO A 104 20.05 4.29 26.00
C PRO A 104 21.14 3.21 26.14
N ARG A 105 22.38 3.53 25.77
CA ARG A 105 23.53 2.61 25.90
C ARG A 105 24.03 2.52 27.34
N ASP A 106 24.07 3.66 28.04
CA ASP A 106 24.44 3.78 29.45
C ASP A 106 23.41 4.68 30.16
N PRO A 107 22.27 4.12 30.61
CA PRO A 107 21.24 4.92 31.26
C PRO A 107 21.74 5.41 32.62
N SER A 108 21.73 6.72 32.82
CA SER A 108 21.96 7.30 34.14
C SER A 108 20.82 6.94 35.11
N PRO A 109 21.09 6.76 36.41
CA PRO A 109 20.02 6.57 37.40
C PRO A 109 19.10 7.78 37.38
N PHE A 110 17.79 7.51 37.48
CA PHE A 110 16.79 8.56 37.42
C PHE A 110 16.87 9.43 38.69
N ASP A 111 17.11 10.72 38.49
CA ASP A 111 17.18 11.73 39.55
C ASP A 111 16.16 12.84 39.26
N TRP A 112 15.16 12.95 40.12
CA TRP A 112 14.07 13.90 39.95
C TRP A 112 14.54 15.35 39.96
N GLY A 113 15.52 15.68 40.82
CA GLY A 113 16.00 17.05 40.98
C GLY A 113 16.74 17.56 39.75
N LYS A 114 17.48 16.68 39.07
CA LYS A 114 18.19 17.01 37.82
C LYS A 114 17.26 17.15 36.63
N VAL A 115 16.20 16.35 36.56
CA VAL A 115 15.22 16.44 35.48
C VAL A 115 14.31 17.66 35.67
N HIS A 116 14.02 18.08 36.91
CA HIS A 116 13.13 19.21 37.20
C HIS A 116 13.87 20.47 37.69
N ASP A 117 15.12 20.65 37.29
CA ASP A 117 15.86 21.85 37.65
C ASP A 117 15.29 23.09 36.92
N TYR A 118 14.92 24.11 37.69
CA TYR A 118 14.34 25.35 37.18
C TYR A 118 15.31 26.10 36.26
N GLN A 119 16.61 26.07 36.56
CA GLN A 119 17.61 26.78 35.76
C GLN A 119 17.77 26.14 34.38
N ALA A 120 17.85 24.81 34.32
CA ALA A 120 17.86 24.06 33.06
C ALA A 120 16.54 24.23 32.28
N TRP A 121 15.39 24.24 32.97
CA TRP A 121 14.08 24.39 32.34
C TRP A 121 13.90 25.73 31.60
N LYS A 122 14.55 26.79 32.09
CA LYS A 122 14.52 28.13 31.47
C LYS A 122 15.40 28.22 30.20
N GLN A 123 16.39 27.34 30.06
CA GLN A 123 17.31 27.37 28.93
C GLN A 123 16.73 26.66 27.71
N ILE A 124 16.89 27.29 26.54
CA ILE A 124 16.47 26.73 25.24
C ILE A 124 17.75 26.41 24.47
N ALA A 125 18.04 25.12 24.33
CA ALA A 125 19.20 24.66 23.59
C ALA A 125 18.94 24.77 22.08
N MET A 126 19.88 25.39 21.36
CA MET A 126 19.89 25.39 19.90
C MET A 126 21.03 24.48 19.42
N VAL A 127 20.67 23.43 18.69
CA VAL A 127 21.62 22.44 18.17
C VAL A 127 21.67 22.56 16.65
N PRO A 128 22.79 23.04 16.06
CA PRO A 128 22.93 23.08 14.62
C PRO A 128 22.99 21.66 14.05
N CYS A 129 22.40 21.45 12.88
CA CYS A 129 22.26 20.12 12.30
C CYS A 129 23.45 19.66 11.45
N PHE A 130 24.53 20.44 11.34
CA PHE A 130 25.76 20.12 10.58
C PHE A 130 25.53 19.46 9.20
N GLY A 131 24.40 19.77 8.53
CA GLY A 131 24.01 19.19 7.25
C GLY A 131 23.41 17.77 7.29
N TYR A 132 23.26 17.14 8.46
CA TYR A 132 22.67 15.81 8.60
C TYR A 132 21.17 15.89 8.89
N VAL A 133 20.35 15.23 8.07
CA VAL A 133 18.90 15.12 8.26
C VAL A 133 18.58 13.76 8.87
N GLY A 134 17.88 13.77 10.01
CA GLY A 134 17.45 12.55 10.69
C GLY A 134 16.55 11.66 9.83
N VAL A 135 16.67 10.35 10.03
CA VAL A 135 15.89 9.32 9.32
C VAL A 135 14.39 9.45 9.61
N ASP A 136 14.04 9.98 10.79
CA ASP A 136 12.67 10.29 11.19
C ASP A 136 11.98 11.29 10.23
N LYS A 137 12.72 12.27 9.71
CA LYS A 137 12.16 13.26 8.77
C LYS A 137 11.96 12.69 7.38
N TRP A 138 12.92 11.92 6.89
CA TRP A 138 12.76 11.21 5.63
C TRP A 138 11.61 10.20 5.67
N MET A 139 11.39 9.54 6.81
CA MET A 139 10.25 8.65 6.99
C MET A 139 8.90 9.36 6.79
N GLN A 140 8.74 10.58 7.32
CA GLN A 140 7.49 11.35 7.14
C GLN A 140 7.22 11.65 5.66
N VAL A 141 8.26 12.02 4.91
CA VAL A 141 8.16 12.27 3.47
C VAL A 141 7.81 10.99 2.71
N VAL A 142 8.50 9.88 3.01
CA VAL A 142 8.25 8.58 2.36
C VAL A 142 6.85 8.06 2.69
N ALA A 143 6.41 8.16 3.94
CA ALA A 143 5.07 7.74 4.36
C ALA A 143 3.98 8.57 3.68
N GLY A 144 4.15 9.90 3.62
CA GLY A 144 3.25 10.78 2.88
C GLY A 144 3.21 10.44 1.39
N GLY A 145 4.37 10.23 0.76
CA GLY A 145 4.50 9.81 -0.63
C GLY A 145 3.83 8.46 -0.90
N LEU A 146 3.98 7.48 -0.01
CA LEU A 146 3.35 6.16 -0.10
C LEU A 146 1.82 6.28 -0.07
N VAL A 147 1.29 7.02 0.91
CA VAL A 147 -0.17 7.23 1.05
C VAL A 147 -0.71 8.01 -0.16
N PHE A 148 -0.02 9.07 -0.57
CA PHE A 148 -0.41 9.86 -1.73
C PHE A 148 -0.39 9.04 -3.03
N GLY A 149 0.63 8.20 -3.24
CA GLY A 149 0.72 7.33 -4.40
C GLY A 149 -0.43 6.31 -4.45
N LEU A 150 -0.79 5.72 -3.31
CA LEU A 150 -1.84 4.70 -3.24
C LEU A 150 -3.25 5.30 -3.34
N PHE A 151 -3.52 6.42 -2.66
CA PHE A 151 -4.86 7.00 -2.56
C PHE A 151 -5.08 8.22 -3.47
N GLY A 152 -4.08 9.08 -3.63
CA GLY A 152 -4.16 10.28 -4.47
C GLY A 152 -4.21 9.96 -5.97
N VAL A 153 -3.55 8.89 -6.41
CA VAL A 153 -3.57 8.46 -7.82
C VAL A 153 -4.80 7.60 -8.14
N GLY A 154 -5.75 7.44 -7.22
CA GLY A 154 -6.93 6.61 -7.42
C GLY A 154 -7.91 7.13 -8.49
N SER A 155 -8.67 6.24 -9.13
CA SER A 155 -9.76 6.63 -10.05
C SER A 155 -10.77 7.57 -9.39
N GLU A 156 -11.10 7.31 -8.13
CA GLU A 156 -11.97 8.13 -7.29
C GLU A 156 -11.37 9.52 -7.05
N ALA A 157 -10.11 9.58 -6.63
CA ALA A 157 -9.39 10.83 -6.38
C ALA A 157 -9.25 11.67 -7.64
N ARG A 158 -8.91 11.04 -8.79
CA ARG A 158 -8.89 11.70 -10.10
C ARG A 158 -10.28 12.22 -10.50
N GLY A 159 -11.35 11.51 -10.16
CA GLY A 159 -12.72 11.97 -10.35
C GLY A 159 -13.00 13.25 -9.56
N MET A 160 -12.61 13.27 -8.28
CA MET A 160 -12.65 14.48 -7.45
C MET A 160 -11.83 15.61 -8.05
N TYR A 161 -10.56 15.39 -8.41
CA TYR A 161 -9.70 16.45 -8.98
C TYR A 161 -10.32 17.09 -10.22
N LYS A 162 -10.95 16.30 -11.09
CA LYS A 162 -11.70 16.79 -12.25
C LYS A 162 -12.92 17.62 -11.84
N GLY A 163 -13.65 17.21 -10.80
CA GLY A 163 -14.78 17.97 -10.26
C GLY A 163 -14.35 19.34 -9.71
N TRP A 164 -13.24 19.37 -8.97
CA TRP A 164 -12.67 20.60 -8.42
C TRP A 164 -12.17 21.53 -9.54
N LEU A 165 -11.48 20.98 -10.55
CA LEU A 165 -11.06 21.73 -11.74
C LEU A 165 -12.25 22.32 -12.52
N ARG A 166 -13.37 21.59 -12.59
CA ARG A 166 -14.61 22.10 -13.19
C ARG A 166 -15.23 23.22 -12.35
N ALA A 167 -15.22 23.11 -11.02
CA ALA A 167 -15.74 24.14 -10.11
C ALA A 167 -14.93 25.45 -10.16
N VAL A 168 -13.62 25.37 -10.38
CA VAL A 168 -12.73 26.54 -10.55
C VAL A 168 -12.83 27.18 -11.95
N GLY A 169 -13.67 26.63 -12.85
CA GLY A 169 -13.90 27.18 -14.19
C GLY A 169 -12.96 26.63 -15.28
N LEU A 170 -12.04 25.69 -14.95
CA LEU A 170 -11.15 25.02 -15.91
C LEU A 170 -11.82 23.83 -16.63
N GLY A 171 -13.12 23.90 -16.89
CA GLY A 171 -13.88 22.84 -17.55
C GLY A 171 -13.33 22.44 -18.92
N GLY A 172 -12.76 23.40 -19.66
CA GLY A 172 -12.10 23.17 -20.95
C GLY A 172 -10.90 22.22 -20.86
N VAL A 173 -10.06 22.37 -19.82
CA VAL A 173 -8.87 21.52 -19.60
C VAL A 173 -9.28 20.09 -19.23
N VAL A 174 -10.35 19.95 -18.44
CA VAL A 174 -10.88 18.63 -18.06
C VAL A 174 -11.44 17.89 -19.27
N THR A 175 -12.23 18.56 -20.11
CA THR A 175 -12.78 17.95 -21.35
C THR A 175 -11.69 17.65 -22.38
N TRP A 176 -10.62 18.44 -22.44
CA TRP A 176 -9.43 18.14 -23.24
C TRP A 176 -8.69 16.89 -22.74
N MET A 177 -8.45 16.78 -21.43
CA MET A 177 -7.84 15.59 -20.83
C MET A 177 -8.67 14.32 -21.06
N GLU A 178 -10.01 14.42 -21.00
CA GLU A 178 -10.91 13.27 -21.26
C GLU A 178 -10.85 12.82 -22.73
N ARG A 179 -10.82 13.77 -23.67
CA ARG A 179 -10.65 13.48 -25.10
C ARG A 179 -9.31 12.80 -25.38
N MET A 180 -8.21 13.24 -24.77
CA MET A 180 -6.92 12.56 -24.90
C MET A 180 -6.93 11.14 -24.32
N GLY A 181 -7.52 10.95 -23.14
CA GLY A 181 -7.63 9.62 -22.53
C GLY A 181 -8.42 8.62 -23.38
N GLN A 182 -9.45 9.08 -24.08
CA GLN A 182 -10.21 8.24 -25.02
C GLN A 182 -9.40 7.89 -26.28
N ARG A 183 -8.59 8.82 -26.82
CA ARG A 183 -7.71 8.55 -27.98
C ARG A 183 -6.68 7.45 -27.68
N VAL A 184 -6.04 7.50 -26.51
CA VAL A 184 -5.06 6.48 -26.09
C VAL A 184 -5.69 5.08 -25.99
N LYS A 185 -6.89 4.97 -25.39
CA LYS A 185 -7.62 3.69 -25.31
C LYS A 185 -8.02 3.15 -26.69
N ARG A 186 -8.35 4.04 -27.65
CA ARG A 186 -8.73 3.64 -29.03
C ARG A 186 -7.54 3.12 -29.83
N CYS A 187 -6.35 3.71 -29.67
CA CYS A 187 -5.12 3.21 -30.30
C CYS A 187 -4.70 1.84 -29.74
N GLY A 188 -4.78 1.63 -28.42
CA GLY A 188 -4.46 0.33 -27.82
C GLY A 188 -5.39 -0.80 -28.25
N ARG A 189 -6.68 -0.53 -28.50
CA ARG A 189 -7.64 -1.54 -28.95
C ARG A 189 -7.52 -1.92 -30.44
N LYS A 190 -6.97 -1.04 -31.28
CA LYS A 190 -6.69 -1.35 -32.69
C LYS A 190 -5.44 -2.22 -32.89
N GLY A 191 -4.50 -2.24 -31.92
CA GLY A 191 -3.30 -3.10 -31.98
C GLY A 191 -3.53 -4.59 -31.70
N SER A 192 -4.68 -4.99 -31.14
CA SER A 192 -5.01 -6.41 -30.85
C SER A 192 -5.96 -7.07 -31.85
N ARG A 193 -6.35 -6.38 -32.94
CA ARG A 193 -7.08 -6.99 -34.07
C ARG A 193 -6.18 -7.00 -35.31
N GLY A 194 -5.05 -7.69 -35.19
CA GLY A 194 -4.37 -8.23 -36.37
C GLY A 194 -5.25 -9.33 -36.97
N SER A 195 -5.78 -9.03 -38.15
CA SER A 195 -6.60 -9.91 -38.99
C SER A 195 -5.87 -11.23 -39.27
N VAL A 196 -6.45 -12.36 -38.84
CA VAL A 196 -6.24 -13.64 -39.53
C VAL A 196 -7.28 -13.67 -40.63
N GLY A 197 -6.87 -13.19 -41.81
CA GLY A 197 -7.62 -13.39 -43.05
C GLY A 197 -7.45 -14.85 -43.48
N GLU A 198 -8.55 -15.57 -43.50
CA GLU A 198 -8.65 -16.92 -44.05
C GLU A 198 -8.48 -16.86 -45.56
N SER A 199 -7.29 -17.23 -46.06
CA SER A 199 -7.03 -17.40 -47.49
C SER A 199 -6.98 -18.89 -47.81
N LYS A 200 -7.97 -19.30 -48.60
CA LYS A 200 -8.21 -20.65 -49.09
C LYS A 200 -7.19 -20.99 -50.18
N GLY A 201 -6.18 -21.79 -49.85
CA GLY A 201 -5.14 -22.23 -50.79
C GLY A 201 -4.90 -23.74 -50.71
N ARG A 202 -5.24 -24.46 -51.78
CA ARG A 202 -4.94 -25.88 -51.99
C ARG A 202 -3.42 -26.10 -52.00
N GLY A 203 -2.96 -27.11 -51.27
CA GLY A 203 -1.59 -27.63 -51.38
C GLY A 203 -1.43 -28.92 -50.57
N ARG A 204 -1.51 -30.07 -51.26
CA ARG A 204 -1.00 -31.35 -50.77
C ARG A 204 0.54 -31.29 -50.74
N LEU A 205 1.16 -31.91 -49.72
CA LEU A 205 2.36 -32.77 -49.72
C LEU A 205 2.83 -32.90 -48.24
N LEU A 206 2.73 -34.10 -47.64
CA LEU A 206 3.83 -35.02 -47.29
C LEU A 206 4.96 -34.32 -46.48
N SER A 207 5.47 -34.78 -45.34
CA SER A 207 5.48 -36.11 -44.71
C SER A 207 5.96 -35.99 -43.25
N SER A 208 5.60 -37.00 -42.44
CA SER A 208 6.40 -37.62 -41.37
C SER A 208 7.22 -36.73 -40.42
N PHE A 209 6.78 -36.66 -39.15
CA PHE A 209 7.63 -37.11 -38.04
C PHE A 209 6.76 -37.64 -36.91
N SER A 210 6.92 -38.94 -36.66
CA SER A 210 6.35 -39.68 -35.54
C SER A 210 7.28 -39.55 -34.33
N PHE A 211 6.73 -39.20 -33.17
CA PHE A 211 7.21 -39.79 -31.92
C PHE A 211 6.00 -40.10 -31.05
N GLY A 212 5.67 -41.39 -31.01
CA GLY A 212 4.60 -41.94 -30.20
C GLY A 212 5.06 -42.25 -28.79
N SER A 213 4.16 -42.02 -27.85
CA SER A 213 3.86 -42.85 -26.67
C SER A 213 2.82 -42.04 -25.87
N GLY A 214 1.63 -42.53 -25.53
CA GLY A 214 1.10 -43.87 -25.52
C GLY A 214 0.12 -43.93 -24.34
N LEU A 215 -1.05 -44.53 -24.58
CA LEU A 215 -2.14 -44.80 -23.63
C LEU A 215 -3.04 -43.59 -23.27
N GLY A 216 -4.33 -43.52 -23.61
CA GLY A 216 -5.26 -44.53 -24.12
C GLY A 216 -6.39 -44.74 -23.13
N ARG A 217 -7.59 -44.18 -23.42
CA ARG A 217 -8.85 -44.92 -23.20
C ARG A 217 -10.00 -44.32 -23.99
N LYS A 218 -10.62 -45.23 -24.75
CA LYS A 218 -11.82 -45.15 -25.59
C LYS A 218 -13.09 -44.90 -24.77
N GLY A 219 -14.12 -44.39 -25.45
CA GLY A 219 -15.54 -44.53 -25.10
C GLY A 219 -16.33 -43.28 -25.51
N SER A 220 -16.60 -43.04 -26.80
CA SER A 220 -17.67 -43.64 -27.62
C SER A 220 -19.07 -43.05 -27.35
N HIS A 221 -19.53 -42.29 -28.35
CA HIS A 221 -20.89 -42.21 -28.92
C HIS A 221 -22.10 -41.90 -28.02
N GLY A 222 -22.89 -40.92 -28.48
CA GLY A 222 -24.27 -40.72 -28.04
C GLY A 222 -24.89 -39.44 -28.60
N SER A 223 -25.07 -39.37 -29.92
CA SER A 223 -25.94 -38.39 -30.56
C SER A 223 -27.40 -38.74 -30.25
N GLY A 224 -28.19 -37.75 -29.85
CA GLY A 224 -29.61 -37.94 -29.55
C GLY A 224 -30.34 -36.60 -29.50
N ASN A 225 -30.75 -36.10 -30.66
CA ASN A 225 -31.88 -35.17 -30.77
C ASN A 225 -33.14 -35.89 -30.27
N LYS A 226 -33.94 -35.24 -29.42
CA LYS A 226 -35.39 -35.20 -29.61
C LYS A 226 -36.07 -34.11 -28.78
N SER A 227 -37.13 -33.64 -29.40
CA SER A 227 -38.07 -32.57 -29.12
C SER A 227 -39.03 -32.85 -27.96
N GLU A 228 -39.83 -31.82 -27.68
CA GLU A 228 -41.15 -31.80 -27.02
C GLU A 228 -41.14 -31.76 -25.48
N LEU A 229 -41.66 -30.68 -24.88
CA LEU A 229 -43.06 -30.26 -24.72
C LEU A 229 -43.61 -30.87 -23.43
N GLU A 230 -43.94 -30.01 -22.46
CA GLU A 230 -45.15 -30.09 -21.61
C GLU A 230 -45.04 -29.06 -20.47
N THR A 231 -45.93 -28.08 -20.61
CA THR A 231 -46.73 -27.37 -19.61
C THR A 231 -46.83 -28.05 -18.23
N GLY A 232 -46.73 -27.27 -17.14
CA GLY A 232 -46.97 -27.78 -15.79
C GLY A 232 -47.00 -26.71 -14.70
N THR A 233 -48.17 -26.10 -14.54
CA THR A 233 -48.67 -25.30 -13.41
C THR A 233 -48.55 -25.99 -12.02
N GLY A 234 -48.45 -25.18 -10.96
CA GLY A 234 -48.81 -25.53 -9.57
C GLY A 234 -47.75 -25.16 -8.52
N THR A 235 -47.82 -24.01 -7.86
CA THR A 235 -48.43 -23.77 -6.52
C THR A 235 -47.89 -24.66 -5.38
N ALA A 236 -47.05 -24.07 -4.53
CA ALA A 236 -47.33 -23.75 -3.12
C ALA A 236 -46.13 -22.97 -2.53
#